data_AF-A0A956PAP6-F1
#
_entry.id   AF-A0A956PAP6-F1
#
_cell.length_a   1.000
_cell.length_b   1.000
_cell.length_c   1.000
_cell.angle_alpha   90.00
_cell.angle_beta   90.00
_cell.angle_gamma   90.00
#
_symmetry.space_group_name_H-M   'P 1'
#
loop_
_entity.id
_entity.type
_entity.pdbx_description
1 polymer ?
#
loop_
_entity_poly.entity_id
_entity_poly.type
_entity_poly.pdbx_seq_one_letter_code
_entity_poly.pdbx_strand_id
1 'polypeptide(L)'
;DNVAQNLAGGLFLASPTAVLTNVTVTANLSRGTGGAGNAGGILHVSGAAVLINCTVANNEASDGFSNEIVADHDAALGRVFFVRNTIVARSPSLGAACQGFVFSDGGNVLNDGACFQDGPLASDQVDVEPLLGLLTDAGGPTMTRPLSPESPAIDAGAPDRACPWRDQRGWLRVGPCDAGAFEYGAVAVSPASATLRDALADIASPRGDVGYAVARLMSAAGLL
;
A
#
# COMPACT_ATOMS: atom_id res chain seq x y z
N ASP A 1 2.85 4.39 -14.78
CA ASP A 1 1.70 3.83 -15.50
C ASP A 1 2.15 2.60 -16.25
N ASN A 2 1.51 1.46 -16.01
CA ASN A 2 1.76 0.21 -16.74
C ASN A 2 0.52 -0.18 -17.55
N VAL A 3 0.73 -0.80 -18.71
CA VAL A 3 -0.36 -1.32 -19.55
C VAL A 3 -0.14 -2.80 -19.82
N ALA A 4 -1.10 -3.62 -19.42
CA ALA A 4 -1.12 -5.05 -19.74
C ALA A 4 -2.22 -5.37 -20.76
N GLN A 5 -1.99 -6.41 -21.58
CA GLN A 5 -3.00 -6.88 -22.54
C GLN A 5 -4.01 -7.86 -21.91
N ASN A 6 -3.64 -8.52 -20.81
CA ASN A 6 -4.47 -9.41 -19.99
C ASN A 6 -3.91 -9.40 -18.55
N LEU A 7 -4.66 -9.95 -17.59
CA LEU A 7 -4.33 -10.07 -16.17
C LEU A 7 -4.34 -8.72 -15.43
N ALA A 8 -3.27 -8.40 -14.70
CA ALA A 8 -3.13 -7.18 -13.92
C ALA A 8 -2.45 -6.07 -14.73
N GLY A 9 -3.01 -4.85 -14.71
CA GLY A 9 -2.30 -3.68 -15.20
C GLY A 9 -1.09 -3.34 -14.33
N GLY A 10 -1.25 -3.39 -13.01
CA GLY A 10 -0.22 -3.02 -12.04
C GLY A 10 0.63 -4.20 -11.56
N LEU A 11 0.03 -5.13 -10.82
CA LEU A 11 0.75 -6.23 -10.18
C LEU A 11 0.00 -7.56 -10.28
N PHE A 12 0.68 -8.57 -10.81
CA PHE A 12 0.20 -9.95 -10.84
C PHE A 12 0.87 -10.77 -9.74
N LEU A 13 0.10 -11.15 -8.72
CA LEU A 13 0.55 -11.89 -7.55
C LEU A 13 0.25 -13.38 -7.70
N ALA A 14 1.28 -14.15 -8.06
CA ALA A 14 1.26 -15.61 -8.20
C ALA A 14 2.31 -16.32 -7.31
N SER A 15 2.80 -15.63 -6.27
CA SER A 15 3.75 -16.20 -5.31
C SER A 15 3.03 -16.91 -4.15
N PRO A 16 3.70 -17.80 -3.39
CA PRO A 16 3.11 -18.40 -2.19
C PRO A 16 2.75 -17.36 -1.11
N THR A 17 3.51 -16.26 -1.05
CA THR A 17 3.25 -15.15 -0.13
C THR A 17 3.68 -13.83 -0.78
N ALA A 18 2.89 -12.78 -0.57
CA ALA A 18 3.21 -11.41 -0.94
C ALA A 18 2.85 -10.46 0.20
N VAL A 19 3.77 -9.57 0.58
CA VAL A 19 3.50 -8.52 1.56
C VAL A 19 3.91 -7.20 0.93
N LEU A 20 2.95 -6.30 0.78
CA LEU A 20 3.18 -4.94 0.30
C LEU A 20 3.00 -3.99 1.48
N THR A 21 3.98 -3.12 1.67
CA THR A 21 3.98 -2.13 2.75
C THR A 21 4.39 -0.77 2.20
N ASN A 22 3.60 0.27 2.46
CA ASN A 22 3.88 1.63 1.97
C ASN A 22 4.06 1.72 0.45
N VAL A 23 3.23 0.98 -0.29
CA VAL A 23 3.28 0.96 -1.76
C VAL A 23 2.09 1.71 -2.33
N THR A 24 2.34 2.58 -3.30
CA THR A 24 1.31 3.13 -4.18
C THR A 24 1.24 2.33 -5.49
N VAL A 25 0.08 1.74 -5.79
CA VAL A 25 -0.26 1.12 -7.07
C VAL A 25 -1.33 1.98 -7.74
N THR A 26 -0.94 2.77 -8.74
CA THR A 26 -1.85 3.72 -9.39
C THR A 26 -1.59 3.88 -10.88
N ALA A 27 -2.61 4.33 -11.61
CA ALA A 27 -2.55 4.65 -13.03
C ALA A 27 -2.07 3.47 -13.90
N ASN A 28 -2.49 2.26 -13.53
CA ASN A 28 -2.24 1.06 -14.32
C ASN A 28 -3.51 0.64 -15.08
N LEU A 29 -3.33 0.09 -16.28
CA LEU A 29 -4.41 -0.30 -17.18
C LEU A 29 -4.26 -1.77 -17.61
N SER A 30 -5.33 -2.54 -17.46
CA SER A 30 -5.47 -3.86 -18.11
C SER A 30 -6.46 -3.77 -19.27
N ARG A 31 -5.99 -4.10 -20.48
CA ARG A 31 -6.78 -4.06 -21.74
C ARG A 31 -7.47 -5.38 -22.08
N GLY A 32 -7.38 -6.38 -21.19
CA GLY A 32 -8.02 -7.67 -21.43
C GLY A 32 -9.52 -7.48 -21.67
N THR A 33 -10.06 -8.23 -22.61
CA THR A 33 -11.50 -8.21 -22.95
C THR A 33 -12.09 -9.60 -22.74
N GLY A 34 -13.38 -9.68 -22.40
CA GLY A 34 -14.08 -10.96 -22.25
C GLY A 34 -14.29 -11.47 -20.83
N GLY A 35 -14.18 -10.62 -19.80
CA GLY A 35 -14.56 -10.95 -18.42
C GLY A 35 -13.64 -11.96 -17.73
N ALA A 36 -12.36 -12.01 -18.11
CA ALA A 36 -11.40 -13.01 -17.65
C ALA A 36 -10.86 -12.79 -16.22
N GLY A 37 -11.54 -11.97 -15.41
CA GLY A 37 -11.10 -11.65 -14.05
C GLY A 37 -9.88 -10.72 -14.02
N ASN A 38 -9.77 -9.78 -14.96
CA ASN A 38 -8.65 -8.84 -14.98
C ASN A 38 -8.77 -7.80 -13.87
N ALA A 39 -7.62 -7.29 -13.43
CA ALA A 39 -7.52 -6.17 -12.49
C ALA A 39 -6.76 -5.02 -13.12
N GLY A 40 -7.22 -3.78 -12.96
CA GLY A 40 -6.39 -2.62 -13.32
C GLY A 40 -5.16 -2.55 -12.42
N GLY A 41 -5.37 -2.63 -11.11
CA GLY A 41 -4.32 -2.58 -10.10
C GLY A 41 -3.67 -3.94 -9.86
N ILE A 42 -4.22 -4.72 -8.93
CA ILE A 42 -3.63 -5.95 -8.40
C ILE A 42 -4.52 -7.15 -8.74
N LEU A 43 -3.95 -8.17 -9.37
CA LEU A 43 -4.59 -9.48 -9.53
C LEU A 43 -3.83 -10.51 -8.70
N HIS A 44 -4.51 -11.13 -7.76
CA HIS A 44 -3.99 -12.18 -6.88
C HIS A 44 -4.61 -13.53 -7.24
N VAL A 45 -3.76 -14.50 -7.64
CA VAL A 45 -4.20 -15.81 -8.14
C VAL A 45 -3.68 -16.99 -7.32
N SER A 46 -2.79 -16.78 -6.35
CA SER A 46 -2.29 -17.87 -5.51
C SER A 46 -1.65 -17.36 -4.23
N GLY A 47 -1.67 -18.20 -3.19
CA GLY A 47 -0.96 -17.93 -1.94
C GLY A 47 -1.70 -16.95 -1.03
N ALA A 48 -0.94 -16.31 -0.16
CA ALA A 48 -1.43 -15.27 0.74
C ALA A 48 -0.86 -13.90 0.36
N ALA A 49 -1.72 -12.88 0.30
CA ALA A 49 -1.32 -11.49 0.11
C ALA A 49 -1.74 -10.64 1.31
N VAL A 50 -0.87 -9.71 1.72
CA VAL A 50 -1.18 -8.71 2.74
C VAL A 50 -0.75 -7.33 2.26
N LEU A 51 -1.68 -6.39 2.26
CA LEU A 51 -1.42 -4.96 2.06
C LEU A 51 -1.47 -4.24 3.40
N ILE A 52 -0.41 -3.49 3.70
CA ILE A 52 -0.29 -2.70 4.94
C ILE A 52 0.08 -1.27 4.55
N ASN A 53 -0.81 -0.32 4.85
CA ASN A 53 -0.57 1.08 4.53
C ASN A 53 -0.21 1.27 3.05
N CYS A 54 -1.05 0.75 2.17
CA CYS A 54 -0.90 0.88 0.72
C CYS A 54 -1.93 1.84 0.15
N THR A 55 -1.67 2.36 -1.05
CA THR A 55 -2.66 3.11 -1.84
C THR A 55 -2.85 2.40 -3.16
N VAL A 56 -4.02 1.81 -3.40
CA VAL A 56 -4.39 1.19 -4.67
C VAL A 56 -5.52 2.03 -5.26
N ALA A 57 -5.19 2.88 -6.25
CA ALA A 57 -6.15 3.86 -6.72
C ALA A 57 -5.96 4.25 -8.18
N ASN A 58 -7.04 4.67 -8.83
CA ASN A 58 -7.02 5.14 -10.22
C ASN A 58 -6.33 4.15 -11.16
N ASN A 59 -6.62 2.87 -10.98
CA ASN A 59 -6.29 1.84 -11.96
C ASN A 59 -7.54 1.50 -12.78
N GLU A 60 -7.38 0.84 -13.92
CA GLU A 60 -8.50 0.57 -14.83
C GLU A 60 -8.39 -0.83 -15.45
N ALA A 61 -9.50 -1.57 -15.47
CA ALA A 61 -9.65 -2.79 -16.27
C ALA A 61 -10.73 -2.59 -17.33
N SER A 62 -10.37 -2.72 -18.60
CA SER A 62 -11.28 -2.47 -19.73
C SER A 62 -12.40 -3.50 -19.86
N ASP A 63 -12.31 -4.66 -19.19
CA ASP A 63 -13.39 -5.65 -19.15
C ASP A 63 -14.46 -5.35 -18.09
N GLY A 64 -14.26 -4.32 -17.26
CA GLY A 64 -15.21 -3.88 -16.24
C GLY A 64 -15.33 -4.83 -15.04
N PHE A 65 -14.39 -5.76 -14.84
CA PHE A 65 -14.45 -6.70 -13.72
C PHE A 65 -14.09 -6.01 -12.39
N SER A 66 -12.84 -5.57 -12.24
CA SER A 66 -12.43 -4.70 -11.14
C SER A 66 -11.30 -3.77 -11.54
N ASN A 67 -11.41 -2.52 -11.11
CA ASN A 67 -10.40 -1.51 -11.37
C ASN A 67 -9.18 -1.66 -10.46
N GLU A 68 -9.37 -1.95 -9.18
CA GLU A 68 -8.27 -1.89 -8.21
C GLU A 68 -7.75 -3.28 -7.84
N ILE A 69 -8.57 -4.17 -7.28
CA ILE A 69 -8.10 -5.45 -6.74
C ILE A 69 -9.01 -6.61 -7.16
N VAL A 70 -8.41 -7.64 -7.75
CA VAL A 70 -9.04 -8.96 -7.91
C VAL A 70 -8.28 -9.98 -7.09
N ALA A 71 -8.98 -10.70 -6.22
CA ALA A 71 -8.47 -11.89 -5.54
C ALA A 71 -9.29 -13.10 -5.99
N ASP A 72 -8.66 -13.98 -6.78
CA ASP A 72 -9.34 -15.07 -7.48
C ASP A 72 -10.19 -15.95 -6.53
N HIS A 73 -11.38 -16.32 -7.03
CA HIS A 73 -12.53 -16.78 -6.27
C HIS A 73 -12.47 -18.27 -5.87
N ASP A 74 -11.35 -18.74 -5.31
CA ASP A 74 -11.27 -20.13 -4.87
C ASP A 74 -10.88 -20.29 -3.40
N ALA A 75 -11.91 -20.32 -2.54
CA ALA A 75 -11.79 -20.63 -1.11
C ALA A 75 -11.25 -22.04 -0.84
N ALA A 76 -11.41 -22.99 -1.77
CA ALA A 76 -10.90 -24.35 -1.59
C ALA A 76 -9.36 -24.42 -1.68
N LEU A 77 -8.74 -23.39 -2.26
CA LEU A 77 -7.29 -23.27 -2.39
C LEU A 77 -6.63 -22.49 -1.25
N GLY A 78 -7.39 -22.08 -0.22
CA GLY A 78 -6.85 -21.37 0.96
C GLY A 78 -6.19 -20.03 0.63
N ARG A 79 -6.58 -19.42 -0.49
CA ARG A 79 -6.09 -18.12 -0.93
C ARG A 79 -6.69 -17.04 -0.05
N VAL A 80 -5.85 -16.19 0.53
CA VAL A 80 -6.30 -15.10 1.40
C VAL A 80 -5.62 -13.81 0.99
N PHE A 81 -6.40 -12.74 0.86
CA PHE A 81 -5.90 -11.40 0.62
C PHE A 81 -6.39 -10.50 1.75
N PHE A 82 -5.49 -10.11 2.64
CA PHE A 82 -5.79 -9.17 3.72
C PHE A 82 -5.37 -7.75 3.35
N VAL A 83 -6.20 -6.80 3.73
CA VAL A 83 -5.98 -5.37 3.49
C VAL A 83 -6.13 -4.63 4.80
N ARG A 84 -5.10 -3.85 5.16
CA ARG A 84 -5.07 -3.07 6.41
C ARG A 84 -4.54 -1.68 6.17
N ASN A 85 -5.14 -0.71 6.85
CA ASN A 85 -4.73 0.70 6.83
C ASN A 85 -4.53 1.23 5.40
N THR A 86 -5.28 0.70 4.44
CA THR A 86 -5.00 0.86 3.01
C THR A 86 -6.13 1.66 2.38
N ILE A 87 -5.75 2.54 1.45
CA ILE A 87 -6.71 3.23 0.60
C ILE A 87 -6.94 2.38 -0.64
N VAL A 88 -8.21 2.05 -0.92
CA VAL A 88 -8.62 1.45 -2.18
C VAL A 88 -9.63 2.39 -2.84
N ALA A 89 -9.23 3.07 -3.91
CA ALA A 89 -10.03 4.15 -4.50
C ALA A 89 -10.18 3.98 -6.00
N ARG A 90 -11.34 3.49 -6.44
CA ARG A 90 -11.62 3.29 -7.86
C ARG A 90 -11.75 4.61 -8.60
N SER A 91 -11.34 4.60 -9.87
CA SER A 91 -11.87 5.56 -10.82
C SER A 91 -13.31 5.20 -11.21
N PRO A 92 -14.21 6.18 -11.44
CA PRO A 92 -15.65 5.93 -11.67
C PRO A 92 -15.99 5.11 -12.94
N SER A 93 -14.98 4.75 -13.74
CA SER A 93 -15.13 4.03 -15.00
C SER A 93 -15.24 2.52 -14.76
N LEU A 94 -16.47 2.01 -14.68
CA LEU A 94 -16.86 0.58 -14.73
C LEU A 94 -16.29 -0.32 -13.60
N GLY A 95 -17.15 -1.14 -13.00
CA GLY A 95 -16.74 -2.19 -12.05
C GLY A 95 -16.62 -1.76 -10.58
N ALA A 96 -16.40 -2.76 -9.72
CA ALA A 96 -16.17 -2.59 -8.28
C ALA A 96 -14.68 -2.32 -8.00
N ALA A 97 -14.37 -1.62 -6.91
CA ALA A 97 -12.98 -1.44 -6.47
C ALA A 97 -12.32 -2.78 -6.17
N CYS A 98 -13.04 -3.73 -5.57
CA CYS A 98 -12.55 -5.09 -5.39
C CYS A 98 -13.49 -6.14 -5.99
N GLN A 99 -12.93 -7.30 -6.32
CA GLN A 99 -13.67 -8.53 -6.61
C GLN A 99 -12.99 -9.73 -5.92
N GLY A 100 -13.80 -10.63 -5.37
CA GLY A 100 -13.39 -11.88 -4.77
C GLY A 100 -12.91 -11.83 -3.32
N PHE A 101 -12.05 -12.78 -2.94
CA PHE A 101 -11.70 -13.09 -1.54
C PHE A 101 -10.68 -12.11 -0.96
N VAL A 102 -11.10 -10.85 -0.87
CA VAL A 102 -10.42 -9.78 -0.13
C VAL A 102 -11.04 -9.71 1.26
N PHE A 103 -10.23 -9.53 2.29
CA PHE A 103 -10.65 -9.44 3.68
C PHE A 103 -10.04 -8.20 4.33
N SER A 104 -10.83 -7.50 5.14
CA SER A 104 -10.35 -6.37 5.92
C SER A 104 -9.64 -6.85 7.19
N ASP A 105 -8.52 -6.22 7.50
CA ASP A 105 -7.84 -6.26 8.80
C ASP A 105 -7.82 -4.85 9.44
N GLY A 106 -8.74 -3.98 9.03
CA GLY A 106 -9.09 -2.71 9.68
C GLY A 106 -8.38 -1.46 9.15
N GLY A 107 -8.95 -0.29 9.50
CA GLY A 107 -8.41 1.03 9.19
C GLY A 107 -8.37 1.41 7.71
N ASN A 108 -9.14 0.72 6.86
CA ASN A 108 -9.13 0.95 5.43
C ASN A 108 -10.05 2.10 5.03
N VAL A 109 -9.74 2.78 3.93
CA VAL A 109 -10.59 3.85 3.36
C VAL A 109 -10.89 3.52 1.90
N LEU A 110 -12.18 3.48 1.59
CA LEU A 110 -12.68 3.06 0.29
C LEU A 110 -13.71 4.06 -0.24
N ASN A 111 -13.56 4.45 -1.50
CA ASN A 111 -14.54 5.31 -2.18
C ASN A 111 -15.70 4.53 -2.81
N ASP A 112 -15.81 3.25 -2.49
CA ASP A 112 -17.00 2.44 -2.69
C ASP A 112 -17.20 1.45 -1.53
N GLY A 113 -18.38 0.84 -1.48
CA GLY A 113 -18.71 -0.24 -0.53
C GLY A 113 -18.45 -1.65 -1.07
N ALA A 114 -17.70 -1.80 -2.16
CA ALA A 114 -17.62 -3.06 -2.92
C ALA A 114 -16.31 -3.83 -2.70
N CYS A 115 -15.80 -3.79 -1.47
CA CYS A 115 -14.68 -4.64 -1.04
C CYS A 115 -15.06 -5.42 0.21
N PHE A 116 -14.32 -6.50 0.43
CA PHE A 116 -14.38 -7.40 1.58
C PHE A 116 -15.51 -8.43 1.55
N GLN A 117 -15.11 -9.70 1.48
CA GLN A 117 -16.01 -10.86 1.43
C GLN A 117 -16.93 -10.96 2.66
N ASP A 118 -16.39 -10.67 3.83
CA ASP A 118 -17.12 -10.72 5.11
C ASP A 118 -17.71 -9.35 5.52
N GLY A 119 -17.64 -8.37 4.61
CA GLY A 119 -17.97 -6.98 4.87
C GLY A 119 -16.85 -6.19 5.56
N PRO A 120 -16.98 -4.86 5.62
CA PRO A 120 -16.01 -3.99 6.30
C PRO A 120 -16.06 -4.18 7.83
N LEU A 121 -14.93 -3.95 8.47
CA LEU A 121 -14.84 -3.82 9.92
C LEU A 121 -15.28 -2.43 10.37
N ALA A 122 -15.62 -2.26 11.64
CA ALA A 122 -16.06 -0.97 12.19
C ALA A 122 -15.02 0.15 12.09
N SER A 123 -13.74 -0.21 11.96
CA SER A 123 -12.63 0.72 11.74
C SER A 123 -12.44 1.13 10.29
N ASP A 124 -13.14 0.51 9.34
CA ASP A 124 -13.06 0.88 7.93
C ASP A 124 -14.05 1.99 7.60
N GLN A 125 -13.65 2.86 6.67
CA GLN A 125 -14.50 3.88 6.08
C GLN A 125 -14.82 3.47 4.64
N VAL A 126 -16.10 3.20 4.35
CA VAL A 126 -16.61 2.78 3.04
C VAL A 126 -17.51 3.86 2.44
N ASP A 127 -17.59 3.90 1.10
CA ASP A 127 -18.33 4.93 0.35
C ASP A 127 -17.88 6.37 0.69
N VAL A 128 -16.59 6.57 0.96
CA VAL A 128 -15.98 7.85 1.31
C VAL A 128 -14.80 8.16 0.40
N GLU A 129 -14.81 9.34 -0.21
CA GLU A 129 -13.72 9.76 -1.10
C GLU A 129 -12.45 10.10 -0.28
N PRO A 130 -11.30 9.43 -0.53
CA PRO A 130 -10.07 9.64 0.22
C PRO A 130 -9.35 10.97 -0.07
N LEU A 131 -9.81 11.77 -1.04
CA LEU A 131 -9.22 13.07 -1.40
C LEU A 131 -7.72 12.97 -1.75
N LEU A 132 -7.38 11.99 -2.59
CA LEU A 132 -6.01 11.79 -3.09
C LEU A 132 -5.62 12.91 -4.07
N GLY A 133 -4.48 13.53 -3.83
CA GLY A 133 -3.80 14.40 -4.79
C GLY A 133 -3.29 13.66 -6.02
N LEU A 134 -2.74 14.39 -6.99
CA LEU A 134 -2.11 13.84 -8.18
C LEU A 134 -0.89 12.96 -7.82
N LEU A 135 -0.56 12.00 -8.69
CA LEU A 135 0.72 11.30 -8.59
C LEU A 135 1.85 12.29 -8.85
N THR A 136 2.71 12.49 -7.86
CA THR A 136 3.77 13.51 -7.92
C THR A 136 5.04 13.02 -7.21
N ASP A 137 6.17 13.67 -7.50
CA ASP A 137 7.36 13.57 -6.68
C ASP A 137 7.15 14.40 -5.39
N ALA A 138 6.66 13.74 -4.35
CA ALA A 138 6.44 14.31 -3.02
C ALA A 138 7.65 14.09 -2.09
N GLY A 139 8.83 13.82 -2.68
CA GLY A 139 10.02 13.35 -1.98
C GLY A 139 10.08 11.82 -1.86
N GLY A 140 11.22 11.32 -1.40
CA GLY A 140 11.48 9.88 -1.27
C GLY A 140 11.92 9.21 -2.57
N PRO A 141 11.90 7.86 -2.64
CA PRO A 141 12.49 7.11 -3.76
C PRO A 141 11.55 6.92 -4.96
N THR A 142 10.24 7.17 -4.80
CA THR A 142 9.22 6.95 -5.84
C THR A 142 8.15 8.02 -5.78
N MET A 143 7.49 8.31 -6.91
CA MET A 143 6.29 9.14 -6.91
C MET A 143 5.19 8.52 -6.01
N THR A 144 4.42 9.37 -5.34
CA THR A 144 3.37 8.98 -4.39
C THR A 144 2.11 9.81 -4.64
N ARG A 145 0.98 9.40 -4.09
CA ARG A 145 -0.26 10.20 -4.11
C ARG A 145 -0.48 10.85 -2.73
N PRO A 146 -0.22 12.16 -2.57
CA PRO A 146 -0.40 12.85 -1.29
C PRO A 146 -1.88 12.90 -0.88
N LEU A 147 -2.14 12.99 0.42
CA LEU A 147 -3.47 13.30 0.96
C LEU A 147 -3.73 14.81 0.91
N SER A 148 -4.94 15.21 0.54
CA SER A 148 -5.38 16.60 0.66
C SER A 148 -5.66 16.95 2.13
N PRO A 149 -5.55 18.23 2.53
CA PRO A 149 -6.09 18.69 3.81
C PRO A 149 -7.57 18.30 3.89
N GLU A 150 -8.01 17.73 5.02
CA GLU A 150 -9.36 17.17 5.24
C GLU A 150 -9.62 15.78 4.64
N SER A 151 -8.59 15.10 4.13
CA SER A 151 -8.73 13.69 3.71
C SER A 151 -9.28 12.83 4.86
N PRO A 152 -10.34 12.02 4.61
CA PRO A 152 -10.85 11.05 5.58
C PRO A 152 -9.85 9.95 5.93
N ALA A 153 -8.77 9.81 5.16
CA ALA A 153 -7.68 8.89 5.45
C ALA A 153 -6.72 9.39 6.54
N ILE A 154 -6.79 10.68 6.91
CA ILE A 154 -5.97 11.23 7.99
C ILE A 154 -6.39 10.62 9.33
N ASP A 155 -5.42 10.13 10.10
CA ASP A 155 -5.61 9.47 11.40
C ASP A 155 -6.56 8.25 11.37
N ALA A 156 -6.85 7.69 10.19
CA ALA A 156 -7.87 6.64 10.00
C ALA A 156 -7.34 5.21 10.21
N GLY A 157 -6.03 5.03 10.33
CA GLY A 157 -5.42 3.72 10.50
C GLY A 157 -5.82 3.06 11.82
N ALA A 158 -6.05 1.75 11.78
CA ALA A 158 -6.28 0.92 12.94
C ALA A 158 -5.05 0.98 13.88
N PRO A 159 -5.23 1.35 15.16
CA PRO A 159 -4.14 1.69 16.07
C PRO A 159 -3.40 0.48 16.66
N ASP A 160 -3.95 -0.73 16.51
CA ASP A 160 -3.70 -1.82 17.46
C ASP A 160 -2.50 -2.71 17.17
N ARG A 161 -1.83 -2.65 15.99
CA ARG A 161 -0.54 -3.37 15.81
C ARG A 161 0.37 -3.16 14.59
N ALA A 162 0.08 -2.35 13.57
CA ALA A 162 0.83 -2.53 12.32
C ALA A 162 1.04 -1.31 11.42
N CYS A 163 1.05 -0.09 11.95
CA CYS A 163 1.51 1.03 11.15
C CYS A 163 3.04 1.06 11.05
N PRO A 164 3.60 0.96 9.83
CA PRO A 164 5.03 1.11 9.64
C PRO A 164 5.47 2.50 10.14
N TRP A 165 6.64 2.58 10.78
CA TRP A 165 7.12 3.85 11.35
C TRP A 165 7.37 4.94 10.30
N ARG A 166 7.51 4.54 9.04
CA ARG A 166 7.73 5.42 7.92
C ARG A 166 6.65 5.24 6.88
N ASP A 167 6.40 6.27 6.10
CA ASP A 167 5.57 6.19 4.89
C ASP A 167 6.42 5.80 3.65
N GLN A 168 5.83 5.82 2.46
CA GLN A 168 6.50 5.49 1.19
C GLN A 168 7.71 6.37 0.90
N ARG A 169 7.74 7.61 1.42
CA ARG A 169 8.85 8.55 1.23
C ARG A 169 10.01 8.25 2.16
N GLY A 170 9.82 7.36 3.13
CA GLY A 170 10.75 7.09 4.21
C GLY A 170 10.65 8.11 5.35
N TRP A 171 9.60 8.94 5.38
CA TRP A 171 9.39 9.98 6.39
C TRP A 171 8.61 9.41 7.57
N LEU A 172 8.84 9.93 8.78
CA LEU A 172 8.20 9.42 9.99
C LEU A 172 6.71 9.76 9.99
N ARG A 173 5.90 8.75 10.26
CA ARG A 173 4.48 8.91 10.59
C ARG A 173 4.31 9.68 11.90
N VAL A 174 3.22 10.43 12.04
CA VAL A 174 2.93 11.33 13.16
C VAL A 174 1.52 11.08 13.69
N GLY A 175 1.38 10.94 15.01
CA GLY A 175 0.07 10.66 15.60
C GLY A 175 -0.45 9.24 15.28
N PRO A 176 -1.78 9.03 15.31
CA PRO A 176 -2.40 7.89 14.63
C PRO A 176 -1.98 7.90 13.16
N CYS A 177 -1.68 6.72 12.62
CA CYS A 177 -1.26 6.67 11.23
C CYS A 177 -2.43 6.95 10.28
N ASP A 178 -2.10 7.58 9.17
CA ASP A 178 -3.02 7.70 8.06
C ASP A 178 -3.20 6.37 7.36
N ALA A 179 -4.41 6.12 6.86
CA ALA A 179 -4.61 5.09 5.87
C ALA A 179 -3.86 5.47 4.59
N GLY A 180 -3.27 4.49 3.92
CA GLY A 180 -2.53 4.71 2.69
C GLY A 180 -1.00 4.67 2.85
N ALA A 181 -0.33 4.77 1.70
CA ALA A 181 1.13 4.76 1.59
C ALA A 181 1.79 6.10 1.98
N PHE A 182 0.99 7.16 2.13
CA PHE A 182 1.43 8.51 2.44
C PHE A 182 0.93 8.91 3.82
N GLU A 183 1.73 9.68 4.55
CA GLU A 183 1.31 10.31 5.79
C GLU A 183 1.28 11.84 5.66
N TYR A 184 0.15 12.44 5.95
CA TYR A 184 -0.06 13.86 6.08
C TYR A 184 0.71 14.41 7.28
N GLY A 185 1.47 15.49 7.06
CA GLY A 185 2.30 16.08 8.11
C GLY A 185 3.53 15.26 8.52
N ALA A 186 3.89 14.20 7.77
CA ALA A 186 5.06 13.39 8.07
C ALA A 186 6.35 14.19 8.20
N VAL A 187 7.24 13.74 9.07
CA VAL A 187 8.52 14.41 9.35
C VAL A 187 9.63 13.73 8.57
N ALA A 188 10.30 14.47 7.68
CA ALA A 188 11.46 13.98 6.95
C ALA A 188 12.58 13.53 7.90
N VAL A 189 13.11 12.32 7.68
CA VAL A 189 14.28 11.85 8.42
C VAL A 189 15.51 12.42 7.74
N SER A 190 16.32 13.18 8.48
CA SER A 190 17.58 13.68 7.93
C SER A 190 18.48 12.50 7.54
N PRO A 191 19.29 12.62 6.48
CA PRO A 191 20.20 11.55 6.06
C PRO A 191 21.11 11.06 7.20
N ALA A 192 21.56 11.98 8.07
CA ALA A 192 22.36 11.68 9.25
C ALA A 192 21.65 10.81 10.31
N SER A 193 20.32 10.93 10.42
CA SER A 193 19.53 10.13 11.36
C SER A 193 19.23 8.72 10.83
N ALA A 194 19.14 8.55 9.50
CA ALA A 194 18.96 7.25 8.87
C ALA A 194 20.24 6.40 8.97
N THR A 195 21.41 6.97 8.66
CA THR A 195 22.70 6.28 8.76
C THR A 195 23.06 5.90 10.19
N LEU A 196 22.74 6.75 11.17
CA LEU A 196 22.92 6.46 12.59
C LEU A 196 22.07 5.26 13.05
N ARG A 197 20.81 5.18 12.59
CA ARG A 197 19.91 4.08 12.95
C ARG A 197 20.27 2.76 12.29
N ASP A 198 20.64 2.78 11.02
CA ASP A 198 21.11 1.57 10.32
C ASP A 198 22.41 1.05 10.98
N ALA A 199 23.32 1.95 11.34
CA ALA A 199 24.52 1.59 12.08
C ALA A 199 24.22 1.02 13.48
N LEU A 200 23.20 1.54 14.19
CA LEU A 200 22.76 0.98 15.48
C LEU A 200 22.08 -0.39 15.33
N ALA A 201 21.33 -0.62 14.26
CA ALA A 201 20.74 -1.93 13.95
C ALA A 201 21.82 -2.97 13.61
N ASP A 202 22.88 -2.57 12.92
CA ASP A 202 24.05 -3.42 12.65
C ASP A 202 24.81 -3.78 13.94
N ILE A 203 24.94 -2.85 14.90
CA ILE A 203 25.53 -3.11 16.23
C ILE A 203 24.68 -4.10 17.05
N ALA A 204 23.36 -4.04 16.92
CA ALA A 204 22.44 -4.91 17.65
C ALA A 204 22.33 -6.34 17.04
N SER A 205 22.87 -6.56 15.84
CA SER A 205 22.87 -7.87 15.18
C SER A 205 23.94 -8.79 15.77
N PRO A 206 23.62 -10.06 16.11
CA PRO A 206 24.59 -11.03 16.64
C PRO A 206 25.70 -11.45 15.65
N ARG A 207 25.66 -10.94 14.41
CA ARG A 207 26.69 -11.13 13.38
C ARG A 207 27.33 -9.80 12.90
N GLY A 208 27.00 -8.68 13.53
CA GLY A 208 27.45 -7.36 13.09
C GLY A 208 28.93 -7.11 13.35
N ASP A 209 29.65 -6.64 12.32
CA ASP A 209 31.01 -6.16 12.48
C ASP A 209 30.99 -4.76 13.13
N VAL A 210 31.31 -4.73 14.42
CA VAL A 210 31.32 -3.51 15.25
C VAL A 210 32.22 -2.43 14.65
N GLY A 211 33.31 -2.81 13.96
CA GLY A 211 34.22 -1.85 13.32
C GLY A 211 33.58 -1.11 12.15
N TYR A 212 32.82 -1.83 11.31
CA TYR A 212 32.11 -1.24 10.18
C TYR A 212 30.97 -0.31 10.64
N ALA A 213 30.26 -0.72 11.68
CA ALA A 213 29.16 0.07 12.24
C ALA A 213 29.65 1.37 12.91
N VAL A 214 30.78 1.33 13.64
CA VAL A 214 31.39 2.53 14.24
C VAL A 214 31.87 3.51 13.17
N ALA A 215 32.45 3.04 12.07
CA ALA A 215 32.87 3.90 10.95
C ALA A 215 31.67 4.63 10.29
N ARG A 216 30.55 3.93 10.10
CA ARG A 216 29.28 4.55 9.63
C ARG A 216 28.73 5.56 10.63
N LEU A 217 28.82 5.27 11.92
CA LEU A 217 28.36 6.17 12.99
C LEU A 217 29.13 7.50 12.97
N MET A 218 30.47 7.43 12.83
CA MET A 218 31.33 8.62 12.80
C MET A 218 31.12 9.46 11.54
N SER A 219 30.92 8.82 10.39
CA SER A 219 30.56 9.52 9.14
C SER A 219 29.19 10.19 9.22
N ALA A 220 28.19 9.53 9.82
CA ALA A 220 26.86 10.10 10.04
C ALA A 220 26.87 11.33 10.97
N ALA A 221 27.78 11.36 11.93
CA ALA A 221 27.94 12.45 12.90
C ALA A 221 28.90 13.56 12.42
N GLY A 222 29.48 13.45 11.22
CA GLY A 222 30.43 14.43 10.68
C GLY A 222 31.77 14.49 11.43
N LEU A 223 32.17 13.39 12.05
CA LEU A 223 33.42 13.25 12.84
C LEU A 223 34.61 12.70 12.01
N LEU A 224 34.37 12.41 10.73
CA LEU A 224 35.32 12.03 9.67
C LEU A 224 34.91 12.74 8.37
#